data_AF-A0AAD9U6N4-F1
#
_entry.id   AF-A0AAD9U6N4-F1
#
_cell.length_a   1.000
_cell.length_b   1.000
_cell.length_c   1.000
_cell.angle_alpha   90.00
_cell.angle_beta   90.00
_cell.angle_gamma   90.00
#
_symmetry.space_group_name_H-M   'P 1'
#
loop_
_entity.id
_entity.type
_entity.pdbx_description
1 polymer ?
#
loop_
_entity_poly.entity_id
_entity_poly.type
_entity_poly.pdbx_seq_one_letter_code
_entity_poly.pdbx_strand_id
1 'polypeptide(L)'
;MMETVRRKFMKRIHDRYEAAMKWESNIPPNVNKMLQKAQQKGRYFDPLQCGHWQFEVLDGNRQFVVQLDNHTCDCGIWVVSGVPCKHALACISKKREPIEGYVHHYLKNNTYLKTYSHLIYPIPDENLWSDVKCDTVFPPIKRMIAGRPKTQREEEQLNNQE
;
A
#
# COMPACT_ATOMS: atom_id res chain seq x y z
N MET A 1 8.76 15.33 -21.15
CA MET A 1 8.18 14.19 -20.39
C MET A 1 8.35 14.34 -18.88
N MET A 2 9.58 14.55 -18.36
CA MET A 2 9.84 14.63 -16.91
C MET A 2 9.21 15.84 -16.23
N GLU A 3 9.15 17.00 -16.89
CA GLU A 3 8.53 18.21 -16.35
C GLU A 3 7.02 18.02 -16.09
N THR A 4 6.32 17.31 -16.98
CA THR A 4 4.90 16.95 -16.78
C THR A 4 4.71 16.06 -15.57
N VAL A 5 5.63 15.11 -15.34
CA VAL A 5 5.60 14.22 -14.17
C VAL A 5 5.82 15.03 -12.89
N ARG A 6 6.83 15.92 -12.86
CA ARG A 6 7.09 16.82 -11.72
C ARG A 6 5.87 17.66 -11.36
N ARG A 7 5.24 18.31 -12.34
CA ARG A 7 4.01 19.12 -12.11
C ARG A 7 2.86 18.30 -11.54
N LYS A 8 2.66 17.07 -12.04
CA LYS A 8 1.63 16.15 -11.51
C LYS A 8 1.89 15.78 -10.05
N PHE A 9 3.13 15.45 -9.68
CA PHE A 9 3.49 15.13 -8.30
C PHE A 9 3.37 16.35 -7.38
N MET A 10 3.90 17.50 -7.80
CA MET A 10 3.79 18.77 -7.06
C MET A 10 2.34 19.08 -6.72
N LYS A 11 1.46 19.11 -7.73
CA LYS A 11 0.03 19.35 -7.52
C LYS A 11 -0.59 18.30 -6.59
N ARG A 12 -0.32 17.02 -6.84
CA ARG A 12 -0.88 15.92 -6.04
C ARG A 12 -0.47 15.98 -4.56
N ILE A 13 0.77 16.33 -4.26
CA ILE A 13 1.26 16.46 -2.88
C ILE A 13 0.53 17.61 -2.18
N HIS A 14 0.46 18.78 -2.83
CA HIS A 14 -0.24 19.94 -2.31
C HIS A 14 -1.74 19.67 -2.08
N ASP A 15 -2.45 19.15 -3.10
CA ASP A 15 -3.88 18.83 -3.01
C ASP A 15 -4.17 17.83 -1.86
N ARG A 16 -3.28 16.84 -1.66
CA ARG A 16 -3.42 15.85 -0.56
C ARG A 16 -3.20 16.47 0.80
N TYR A 17 -2.21 17.36 0.94
CA TYR A 17 -1.94 18.06 2.19
C TYR A 17 -3.11 18.97 2.57
N GLU A 18 -3.58 19.81 1.63
CA GLU A 18 -4.73 20.69 1.87
C GLU A 18 -6.01 19.91 2.21
N ALA A 19 -6.27 18.80 1.53
CA ALA A 19 -7.40 17.95 1.84
C ALA A 19 -7.31 17.39 3.28
N ALA A 20 -6.12 16.96 3.71
CA ALA A 20 -5.91 16.40 5.04
C ALA A 20 -6.01 17.44 6.16
N MET A 21 -5.60 18.69 5.92
CA MET A 21 -5.76 19.79 6.88
C MET A 21 -7.24 20.09 7.19
N LYS A 22 -8.14 19.81 6.26
CA LYS A 22 -9.59 20.03 6.41
C LYS A 22 -10.29 18.90 7.16
N TRP A 23 -9.60 17.81 7.50
CA TRP A 23 -10.20 16.69 8.22
C TRP A 23 -10.30 16.99 9.71
N GLU A 24 -11.50 16.84 10.27
CA GLU A 24 -11.77 17.04 11.71
C GLU A 24 -11.31 15.86 12.58
N SER A 25 -11.33 14.64 12.02
CA SER A 25 -10.94 13.42 12.72
C SER A 25 -9.45 13.11 12.55
N ASN A 26 -8.88 12.46 13.56
CA ASN A 26 -7.54 11.88 13.48
C ASN A 26 -7.47 10.66 12.53
N ILE A 27 -8.60 10.17 12.03
CA ILE A 27 -8.66 9.09 11.05
C ILE A 27 -9.03 9.64 9.67
N PRO A 28 -8.22 9.39 8.61
CA PRO A 28 -8.54 9.77 7.25
C PRO A 28 -9.90 9.21 6.78
N PRO A 29 -10.68 9.96 5.99
CA PRO A 29 -12.03 9.56 5.57
C PRO A 29 -12.11 8.19 4.91
N ASN A 30 -11.09 7.80 4.13
CA ASN A 30 -11.07 6.48 3.48
C ASN A 30 -10.91 5.34 4.49
N VAL A 31 -10.07 5.52 5.49
CA VAL A 31 -9.87 4.54 6.58
C VAL A 31 -11.13 4.48 7.44
N ASN A 32 -11.74 5.64 7.74
CA ASN A 32 -13.00 5.70 8.49
C ASN A 32 -14.14 4.96 7.75
N LYS A 33 -14.26 5.15 6.43
CA LYS A 33 -15.21 4.39 5.59
C LYS A 33 -14.96 2.87 5.66
N MET A 34 -13.69 2.42 5.69
CA MET A 34 -13.36 1.01 5.85
C MET A 34 -13.78 0.48 7.23
N LEU A 35 -13.48 1.24 8.29
CA LEU A 35 -13.89 0.92 9.66
C LEU A 35 -15.40 0.79 9.78
N GLN A 36 -16.17 1.76 9.27
CA GLN A 36 -17.63 1.73 9.32
C GLN A 36 -18.20 0.49 8.62
N LYS A 37 -17.69 0.14 7.44
CA LYS A 37 -18.11 -1.07 6.71
C LYS A 37 -17.78 -2.35 7.49
N ALA A 38 -16.60 -2.42 8.09
CA ALA A 38 -16.19 -3.57 8.89
C ALA A 38 -17.01 -3.65 10.20
N GLN A 39 -17.31 -2.51 10.82
CA GLN A 39 -18.10 -2.40 12.04
C GLN A 39 -19.54 -2.87 11.79
N GLN A 40 -20.17 -2.44 10.70
CA GLN A 40 -21.53 -2.90 10.34
C GLN A 40 -21.61 -4.42 10.25
N LYS A 41 -20.58 -5.06 9.68
CA LYS A 41 -20.49 -6.53 9.61
C LYS A 41 -20.15 -7.16 10.96
N GLY A 42 -19.36 -6.48 11.78
CA GLY A 42 -18.93 -6.94 13.09
C GLY A 42 -20.05 -7.00 14.13
N ARG A 43 -21.12 -6.21 13.96
CA ARG A 43 -22.27 -6.12 14.90
C ARG A 43 -23.00 -7.43 15.15
N TYR A 44 -22.90 -8.40 14.24
CA TYR A 44 -23.61 -9.68 14.33
C TYR A 44 -22.83 -10.76 15.09
N PHE A 45 -21.59 -10.48 15.49
CA PHE A 45 -20.79 -11.42 16.25
C PHE A 45 -20.92 -11.17 17.74
N ASP A 46 -20.92 -12.26 18.52
CA ASP A 46 -20.75 -12.21 19.97
C ASP A 46 -19.41 -12.87 20.35
N PRO A 47 -18.33 -12.10 20.52
CA PRO A 47 -17.01 -12.62 20.86
C PRO A 47 -16.97 -13.25 22.25
N LEU A 48 -16.45 -14.46 22.39
CA LEU A 48 -16.16 -15.06 23.70
C LEU A 48 -14.80 -14.56 24.20
N GLN A 49 -14.75 -14.00 25.40
CA GLN A 49 -13.50 -13.49 25.98
C GLN A 49 -12.83 -14.61 26.79
N CYS A 50 -11.61 -15.00 26.40
CA CYS A 50 -10.82 -16.01 27.12
C CYS A 50 -9.66 -15.41 27.93
N GLY A 51 -9.33 -14.12 27.72
CA GLY A 51 -8.33 -13.39 28.49
C GLY A 51 -8.52 -11.88 28.41
N HIS A 52 -7.62 -11.09 29.02
CA HIS A 52 -7.77 -9.64 29.05
C HIS A 52 -7.72 -8.99 27.64
N TRP A 53 -6.97 -9.57 26.71
CA TRP A 53 -6.79 -9.09 25.33
C TRP A 53 -7.13 -10.12 24.26
N GLN A 54 -7.56 -11.33 24.65
CA GLN A 54 -7.77 -12.45 23.72
C GLN A 54 -9.24 -12.86 23.67
N PHE A 55 -9.72 -13.04 22.45
CA PHE A 55 -11.10 -13.36 22.16
C PHE A 55 -11.19 -14.46 21.11
N GLU A 56 -12.29 -15.18 21.17
CA GLU A 56 -12.73 -16.14 20.18
C GLU A 56 -13.99 -15.59 19.50
N VAL A 57 -14.02 -15.61 18.18
CA VAL A 57 -15.18 -15.15 17.39
C VAL A 57 -15.61 -16.24 16.43
N LEU A 58 -16.87 -16.69 16.56
CA LEU A 58 -17.50 -17.60 15.62
C LEU A 58 -18.11 -16.80 14.45
N ASP A 59 -17.69 -17.11 13.22
CA ASP A 59 -18.17 -16.49 11.99
C ASP A 59 -18.56 -17.60 11.00
N GLY A 60 -19.84 -17.98 11.04
CA GLY A 60 -20.37 -19.18 10.38
C GLY A 60 -19.85 -20.44 11.08
N ASN A 61 -19.28 -21.37 10.32
CA ASN A 61 -18.73 -22.63 10.85
C ASN A 61 -17.23 -22.55 11.17
N ARG A 62 -16.68 -21.33 11.25
CA ARG A 62 -15.25 -21.11 11.51
C ARG A 62 -15.06 -20.23 12.73
N GLN A 63 -14.08 -20.60 13.51
CA GLN A 63 -13.63 -19.87 14.69
C GLN A 63 -12.38 -19.06 14.34
N PHE A 64 -12.31 -17.84 14.86
CA PHE A 64 -11.18 -16.94 14.70
C PHE A 64 -10.71 -16.47 16.06
N VAL A 65 -9.40 -16.56 16.31
CA VAL A 65 -8.76 -15.95 17.47
C VAL A 65 -8.41 -14.49 17.14
N VAL A 66 -8.74 -13.60 18.06
CA VAL A 66 -8.41 -12.18 18.00
C VAL A 66 -7.55 -11.83 19.21
N GLN A 67 -6.40 -11.21 18.96
CA GLN A 67 -5.53 -10.65 20.00
C GLN A 67 -5.48 -9.13 19.83
N LEU A 68 -6.09 -8.41 20.77
CA LEU A 68 -6.22 -6.96 20.73
C LEU A 68 -4.91 -6.24 21.08
N ASP A 69 -4.07 -6.80 21.93
CA ASP A 69 -2.76 -6.23 22.30
C ASP A 69 -1.76 -6.26 21.14
N ASN A 70 -1.73 -7.36 20.39
CA ASN A 70 -0.84 -7.55 19.25
C ASN A 70 -1.42 -7.01 17.94
N HIS A 71 -2.65 -6.48 17.96
CA HIS A 71 -3.39 -6.06 16.76
C HIS A 71 -3.50 -7.16 15.69
N THR A 72 -3.77 -8.40 16.12
CA THR A 72 -3.86 -9.56 15.21
C THR A 72 -5.24 -10.22 15.25
N CYS A 73 -5.57 -10.87 14.14
CA CYS A 73 -6.76 -11.69 13.98
C CYS A 73 -6.44 -12.78 12.97
N ASP A 74 -6.89 -14.01 13.21
CA ASP A 74 -6.59 -15.18 12.35
C ASP A 74 -7.08 -15.02 10.91
N CYS A 75 -8.06 -14.15 10.65
CA CYS A 75 -8.47 -13.82 9.30
C CYS A 75 -7.40 -13.04 8.49
N GLY A 76 -6.30 -12.60 9.11
CA GLY A 76 -5.14 -11.95 8.48
C GLY A 76 -5.35 -10.50 8.04
N ILE A 77 -6.60 -10.06 7.91
CA ILE A 77 -6.95 -8.74 7.38
C ILE A 77 -6.32 -7.60 8.20
N TRP A 78 -6.30 -7.72 9.53
CA TRP A 78 -5.81 -6.64 10.38
C TRP A 78 -4.30 -6.42 10.21
N VAL A 79 -3.51 -7.49 10.20
CA VAL A 79 -2.06 -7.41 9.99
C VAL A 79 -1.73 -6.82 8.62
N VAL A 80 -2.44 -7.25 7.57
CA VAL A 80 -2.19 -6.78 6.20
C VAL A 80 -2.63 -5.33 5.98
N SER A 81 -3.81 -4.97 6.47
CA SER A 81 -4.38 -3.65 6.21
C SER A 81 -3.98 -2.58 7.22
N GLY A 82 -3.53 -2.96 8.42
CA GLY A 82 -3.36 -2.05 9.57
C GLY A 82 -4.67 -1.52 10.15
N VAL A 83 -5.81 -2.03 9.70
CA VAL A 83 -7.16 -1.62 10.12
C VAL A 83 -7.88 -2.82 10.77
N PRO A 84 -8.50 -2.65 11.95
CA PRO A 84 -9.28 -3.70 12.58
C PRO A 84 -10.31 -4.31 11.63
N CYS A 85 -10.30 -5.64 11.53
CA CYS A 85 -11.27 -6.39 10.73
C CYS A 85 -12.64 -6.47 11.43
N LYS A 86 -13.64 -7.06 10.77
CA LYS A 86 -14.99 -7.24 11.36
C LYS A 86 -15.00 -8.01 12.69
N HIS A 87 -14.12 -9.01 12.83
CA HIS A 87 -13.98 -9.81 14.07
C HIS A 87 -13.33 -9.00 15.19
N ALA A 88 -12.25 -8.28 14.87
CA ALA A 88 -11.56 -7.41 15.80
C ALA A 88 -12.47 -6.29 16.32
N LEU A 89 -13.24 -5.66 15.42
CA LEU A 89 -14.19 -4.60 15.80
C LEU A 89 -15.30 -5.10 16.74
N ALA A 90 -15.76 -6.34 16.58
CA ALA A 90 -16.70 -6.95 17.52
C ALA A 90 -16.06 -7.07 18.92
N CYS A 91 -14.81 -7.50 19.00
CA CYS A 91 -14.07 -7.64 20.27
C CYS A 91 -13.81 -6.27 20.94
N ILE A 92 -13.36 -5.28 20.16
CA ILE A 92 -13.17 -3.90 20.63
C ILE A 92 -14.48 -3.31 21.17
N SER A 93 -15.59 -3.54 20.44
CA SER A 93 -16.91 -3.11 20.88
C SER A 93 -17.35 -3.79 22.17
N LYS A 94 -17.05 -5.09 22.35
CA LYS A 94 -17.34 -5.83 23.59
C LYS A 94 -16.56 -5.27 24.78
N LYS A 95 -15.30 -4.86 24.55
CA LYS A 95 -14.45 -4.22 25.57
C LYS A 95 -14.80 -2.74 25.84
N ARG A 96 -15.65 -2.13 25.00
CA ARG A 96 -16.05 -0.71 25.06
C ARG A 96 -14.88 0.26 24.95
N GLU A 97 -13.87 -0.10 24.18
CA GLU A 97 -12.70 0.74 23.95
C GLU A 97 -12.82 1.55 22.64
N PRO A 98 -12.12 2.71 22.55
CA PRO A 98 -12.14 3.53 21.34
C PRO A 98 -11.42 2.82 20.18
N ILE A 99 -12.14 2.62 19.08
CA ILE A 99 -11.62 1.96 17.86
C ILE A 99 -10.38 2.67 17.30
N GLU A 100 -10.27 3.99 17.47
CA GLU A 100 -9.14 4.77 16.96
C GLU A 100 -7.78 4.37 17.54
N GLY A 101 -7.78 3.78 18.74
CA GLY A 101 -6.57 3.24 19.38
C GLY A 101 -5.97 2.06 18.62
N TYR A 102 -6.81 1.31 17.91
CA TYR A 102 -6.49 0.04 17.25
C TYR A 102 -6.13 0.17 15.76
N VAL A 103 -6.19 1.39 15.22
CA VAL A 103 -5.76 1.70 13.86
C VAL A 103 -4.26 1.97 13.86
N HIS A 104 -3.55 1.35 12.92
CA HIS A 104 -2.11 1.51 12.79
C HIS A 104 -1.69 2.98 12.64
N HIS A 105 -0.59 3.40 13.27
CA HIS A 105 -0.20 4.82 13.33
C HIS A 105 0.08 5.44 11.96
N TYR A 106 0.58 4.66 11.00
CA TYR A 106 0.77 5.10 9.60
C TYR A 106 -0.53 5.47 8.88
N LEU A 107 -1.69 5.04 9.39
CA LEU A 107 -3.00 5.32 8.81
C LEU A 107 -3.71 6.47 9.51
N LYS A 108 -3.06 7.16 10.46
CA LYS A 108 -3.62 8.34 11.15
C LYS A 108 -3.34 9.62 10.37
N ASN A 109 -4.20 10.62 10.57
CA ASN A 109 -4.14 11.91 9.88
C ASN A 109 -2.79 12.61 10.13
N ASN A 110 -2.30 12.60 11.37
CA ASN A 110 -1.01 13.19 11.72
C ASN A 110 0.14 12.63 10.84
N THR A 111 0.21 11.30 10.67
CA THR A 111 1.24 10.67 9.83
C THR A 111 1.02 10.97 8.34
N TYR A 112 -0.24 11.06 7.91
CA TYR A 112 -0.59 11.47 6.55
C TYR A 112 -0.09 12.90 6.26
N LEU A 113 -0.40 13.86 7.14
CA LEU A 113 0.07 15.25 7.03
C LEU A 113 1.60 15.33 6.98
N LYS A 114 2.30 14.62 7.86
CA LYS A 114 3.77 14.53 7.83
C LYS A 114 4.28 14.03 6.48
N THR A 115 3.65 12.99 5.92
CA THR A 115 4.05 12.42 4.62
C THR A 115 3.92 13.43 3.48
N TYR A 116 2.86 14.26 3.46
CA TYR A 116 2.63 15.26 2.41
C TYR A 116 3.08 16.68 2.78
N SER A 117 3.82 16.84 3.87
CA SER A 117 4.34 18.15 4.31
C SER A 117 5.47 18.68 3.42
N HIS A 118 6.12 17.81 2.65
CA HIS A 118 7.22 18.17 1.77
C HIS A 118 6.74 18.86 0.50
N LEU A 119 7.53 19.82 0.03
CA LEU A 119 7.25 20.58 -1.19
C LEU A 119 8.16 20.10 -2.32
N ILE A 120 7.57 19.95 -3.51
CA ILE A 120 8.35 19.91 -4.75
C ILE A 120 8.40 21.34 -5.26
N TYR A 121 9.60 21.92 -5.36
CA TYR A 121 9.76 23.31 -5.80
C TYR A 121 9.52 23.46 -7.31
N PRO A 122 9.03 24.63 -7.76
CA PRO A 122 9.01 24.97 -9.17
C PRO A 122 10.44 25.04 -9.72
N ILE A 123 10.62 24.54 -10.94
CA ILE A 123 11.86 24.69 -11.69
C ILE A 123 11.61 25.81 -12.70
N PRO A 124 12.55 26.75 -12.89
CA PRO A 124 12.47 27.76 -13.93
C PRO A 124 12.29 27.15 -15.32
N ASP A 125 11.85 27.96 -16.28
CA ASP A 125 11.83 27.55 -17.68
C ASP A 125 13.25 27.20 -18.17
N GLU A 126 13.35 26.23 -19.08
CA GLU A 126 14.64 25.75 -19.60
C GLU A 126 15.46 26.86 -20.25
N ASN A 127 14.80 27.85 -20.86
CA ASN A 127 15.46 29.01 -21.46
C ASN A 127 16.13 29.95 -20.43
N LEU A 128 15.80 29.80 -19.14
CA LEU A 128 16.37 30.57 -18.04
C LEU A 128 17.47 29.80 -17.29
N TRP A 129 17.77 28.57 -17.70
CA TRP A 129 18.78 27.77 -17.03
C TRP A 129 20.17 28.28 -17.38
N SER A 130 21.05 28.32 -16.38
CA SER A 130 22.45 28.67 -16.60
C SER A 130 23.16 27.54 -17.36
N ASP A 131 24.09 27.89 -18.25
CA ASP A 131 24.95 26.89 -18.88
C ASP A 131 25.82 26.21 -17.83
N VAL A 132 25.50 24.96 -17.51
CA VAL A 132 26.29 24.16 -16.56
C VAL A 132 27.28 23.32 -17.36
N LYS A 133 28.57 23.44 -17.06
CA LYS A 133 29.57 22.48 -17.55
C LYS A 133 29.32 21.15 -16.85
N CYS A 134 28.73 20.20 -17.56
CA CYS A 134 28.54 18.83 -17.09
C CYS A 134 29.29 17.84 -17.98
N ASP A 135 29.74 16.74 -17.38
CA ASP A 135 30.35 15.65 -18.14
C ASP A 135 29.31 15.07 -19.11
N THR A 136 29.73 14.84 -20.35
CA THR A 136 28.87 14.18 -21.33
C THR A 136 28.63 12.73 -20.89
N VAL A 137 27.40 12.41 -20.48
CA VAL A 137 27.03 11.05 -20.11
C VAL A 137 26.85 10.23 -21.38
N PHE A 138 27.84 9.37 -21.67
CA PHE A 138 27.73 8.42 -22.77
C PHE A 138 26.78 7.28 -22.39
N PRO A 139 26.00 6.75 -23.36
CA PRO A 139 25.21 5.56 -23.12
C PRO A 139 26.12 4.40 -22.70
N PRO A 140 25.63 3.48 -21.85
CA PRO A 140 26.41 2.31 -21.48
C PRO A 140 26.80 1.53 -22.72
N ILE A 141 28.08 1.10 -22.79
CA ILE A 141 28.59 0.31 -23.90
C ILE A 141 27.74 -0.95 -24.04
N LYS A 142 27.02 -1.08 -25.16
CA LYS A 142 26.28 -2.31 -25.49
C LYS A 142 27.28 -3.45 -25.65
N ARG A 143 27.36 -4.34 -24.67
CA ARG A 143 28.06 -5.61 -24.82
C ARG A 143 27.21 -6.52 -25.72
N MET A 144 27.71 -6.85 -26.91
CA MET A 144 27.11 -7.92 -27.70
C MET A 144 27.45 -9.25 -27.04
N ILE A 145 26.44 -9.90 -26.45
CA ILE A 145 26.57 -11.28 -25.99
C ILE A 145 26.62 -12.16 -27.25
N ALA A 146 27.48 -13.18 -27.25
CA ALA A 146 27.55 -14.14 -28.35
C ALA A 146 26.13 -14.65 -28.66
N GLY A 147 25.71 -14.51 -29.92
CA GLY A 147 24.40 -14.97 -30.37
C GLY A 147 24.25 -16.48 -30.17
N ARG A 148 23.01 -16.94 -30.07
CA ARG A 148 22.71 -18.38 -30.04
C ARG A 148 23.34 -19.06 -31.27
N PRO A 149 24.14 -20.13 -31.11
CA PRO A 149 24.68 -20.88 -32.25
C PRO A 149 23.54 -21.28 -33.19
N LYS A 150 23.69 -21.04 -34.49
CA LYS A 150 22.73 -21.53 -35.48
C LYS A 150 22.82 -23.06 -35.52
N THR A 151 21.70 -23.72 -35.27
CA THR A 151 21.58 -25.16 -35.51
C THR A 151 21.70 -25.40 -37.01
N GLN A 152 22.75 -26.11 -37.45
CA GLN A 152 22.80 -26.62 -38.82
C GLN A 152 21.81 -27.77 -38.91
N ARG A 153 20.88 -27.70 -39.86
CA ARG A 153 20.00 -28.83 -40.19
C ARG A 153 20.76 -29.68 -41.20
N GLU A 154 21.11 -30.90 -40.82
CA GLU A 154 21.67 -31.88 -41.77
C GLU A 154 20.53 -32.31 -42.71
N GLU A 155 20.73 -32.16 -44.02
CA GLU A 155 19.83 -32.69 -45.04
C GLU A 155 20.17 -34.17 -45.25
N GLU A 156 19.21 -35.06 -44.98
CA GLU A 156 19.32 -36.48 -45.30
C GLU A 156 19.43 -36.66 -46.83
N GLN A 157 20.56 -37.19 -47.29
CA GLN A 157 20.72 -37.64 -48.67
C GLN A 157 19.84 -38.88 -48.87
N LEU A 158 18.69 -38.71 -49.51
CA LEU A 158 17.92 -39.82 -50.08
C LEU A 158 18.73 -40.43 -51.22
N ASN A 159 19.53 -41.43 -50.88
CA ASN A 159 20.23 -42.27 -51.83
C ASN A 159 19.46 -43.58 -52.00
N ASN A 160 19.34 -44.00 -53.26
CA ASN A 160 19.10 -45.35 -53.80
C ASN A 160 17.79 -45.47 -54.62
N GLN A 161 17.90 -45.56 -55.96
CA GLN A 161 18.11 -46.79 -56.76
C GLN A 161 16.87 -47.70 -56.61
N GLU A 162 16.09 -48.06 -57.64
CA GLU A 162 16.31 -48.34 -59.07
C GLU A 162 15.08 -47.97 -59.91
#